data_AF-A0A7K2QLH1-F1
#
_entry.id   AF-A0A7K2QLH1-F1
#
_cell.length_a   1.000
_cell.length_b   1.000
_cell.length_c   1.000
_cell.angle_alpha   90.00
_cell.angle_beta   90.00
_cell.angle_gamma   90.00
#
_symmetry.space_group_name_H-M   'P 1'
#
loop_
_entity.id
_entity.type
_entity.pdbx_description
1 polymer ?
#
loop_
_entity_poly.entity_id
_entity_poly.type
_entity_poly.pdbx_seq_one_letter_code
_entity_poly.pdbx_strand_id
1 'polypeptide(L)'
;GDHRAAHNVYALAMARAGWEGLVRLRPAERPFLFSRSGWAGMQRYGGTWSGDVETGWEGLRASLALVLGLGLCGVPYSGPDVGGFGGTPSPELYLRWLQLGSYLPLFRTHSAIWAGRREPWEFGPEVAERAREVLAERERLRPYFLTLAQLARRTGAPYVRPLWWGAPEDRALRDCEDAFLLGDALLVAPVLECGADRRAVRLPRGRWYDTATGAAHEGPGQVLLDAPQGRIPVLARAGAVLPVRSPGGGVALEA
;
A
#
# COMPACT_ATOMS: atom_id res chain seq x y z
N GLY A 1 -9.24 -33.55 14.72
CA GLY A 1 -9.18 -33.89 13.29
C GLY A 1 -7.74 -34.21 12.90
N ASP A 2 -7.53 -34.77 11.71
CA ASP A 2 -6.20 -35.08 11.17
C ASP A 2 -5.58 -33.84 10.49
N HIS A 3 -4.25 -33.72 10.53
CA HIS A 3 -3.50 -32.63 9.93
C HIS A 3 -3.73 -32.51 8.43
N ARG A 4 -3.89 -33.63 7.69
CA ARG A 4 -4.17 -33.58 6.25
C ARG A 4 -5.42 -32.77 5.90
N ALA A 5 -6.46 -32.86 6.73
CA ALA A 5 -7.69 -32.09 6.54
C ALA A 5 -7.59 -30.67 7.12
N ALA A 6 -6.71 -30.46 8.11
CA ALA A 6 -6.64 -29.22 8.88
C ALA A 6 -5.44 -28.30 8.53
N HIS A 7 -4.50 -28.75 7.69
CA HIS A 7 -3.22 -28.07 7.42
C HIS A 7 -3.42 -26.60 7.06
N ASN A 8 -4.26 -26.33 6.06
CA ASN A 8 -4.51 -24.98 5.56
C ASN A 8 -5.36 -24.11 6.49
N VAL A 9 -6.18 -24.71 7.36
CA VAL A 9 -7.02 -23.95 8.31
C VAL A 9 -6.35 -23.72 9.65
N TYR A 10 -5.19 -24.33 9.89
CA TYR A 10 -4.43 -24.16 11.14
C TYR A 10 -4.15 -22.68 11.42
N ALA A 11 -3.62 -21.95 10.44
CA ALA A 11 -3.26 -20.55 10.63
C ALA A 11 -4.49 -19.64 10.82
N LEU A 12 -5.63 -19.98 10.20
CA LEU A 12 -6.90 -19.30 10.47
C LEU A 12 -7.36 -19.51 11.92
N ALA A 13 -7.29 -20.74 12.42
CA ALA A 13 -7.63 -21.06 13.80
C ALA A 13 -6.68 -20.38 14.80
N MET A 14 -5.39 -20.32 14.48
CA MET A 14 -4.38 -19.61 15.28
C MET A 14 -4.66 -18.11 15.33
N ALA A 15 -4.92 -17.47 14.18
CA ALA A 15 -5.26 -16.05 14.12
C ALA A 15 -6.53 -15.74 14.93
N ARG A 16 -7.55 -16.59 14.82
CA ARG A 16 -8.77 -16.50 15.64
C ARG A 16 -8.48 -16.59 17.13
N ALA A 17 -7.73 -17.60 17.56
CA ALA A 17 -7.40 -17.80 18.97
C ALA A 17 -6.60 -16.62 19.54
N GLY A 18 -5.63 -16.11 18.78
CA GLY A 18 -4.86 -14.91 19.15
C GLY A 18 -5.73 -13.67 19.27
N TRP A 19 -6.62 -13.43 18.30
CA TRP A 19 -7.56 -12.32 18.33
C TRP A 19 -8.51 -12.40 19.54
N GLU A 20 -9.14 -13.55 19.78
CA GLU A 20 -10.04 -13.76 20.92
C GLU A 20 -9.31 -13.61 22.25
N GLY A 21 -8.05 -14.07 22.33
CA GLY A 21 -7.19 -13.87 23.50
C GLY A 21 -6.92 -12.39 23.79
N LEU A 22 -6.54 -11.62 22.77
CA LEU A 22 -6.31 -10.18 22.89
C LEU A 22 -7.58 -9.43 23.32
N VAL A 23 -8.74 -9.76 22.75
CA VAL A 23 -10.02 -9.15 23.16
C VAL A 23 -10.35 -9.45 24.62
N ARG A 24 -10.14 -10.70 25.09
CA ARG A 24 -10.37 -11.04 26.49
C ARG A 24 -9.46 -10.28 27.44
N LEU A 25 -8.19 -10.11 27.08
CA LEU A 25 -7.20 -9.42 27.91
C LEU A 25 -7.37 -7.90 27.89
N ARG A 26 -7.84 -7.34 26.76
CA ARG A 26 -7.98 -5.90 26.51
C ARG A 26 -9.33 -5.57 25.83
N PRO A 27 -10.46 -5.72 26.52
CA PRO A 27 -11.79 -5.60 25.90
C PRO A 27 -12.15 -4.20 25.40
N ALA A 28 -11.47 -3.17 25.91
CA ALA A 28 -11.67 -1.77 25.48
C ALA A 28 -10.82 -1.38 24.26
N GLU A 29 -9.90 -2.25 23.81
CA GLU A 29 -8.97 -1.97 22.73
C GLU A 29 -9.26 -2.83 21.50
N ARG A 30 -8.90 -2.35 20.31
CA ARG A 30 -8.99 -3.15 19.08
C ARG A 30 -7.68 -3.92 18.90
N PRO A 31 -7.70 -5.26 18.80
CA PRO A 31 -6.49 -6.02 18.54
C PRO A 31 -5.83 -5.60 17.21
N PHE A 32 -4.51 -5.44 17.25
CA PHE A 32 -3.69 -5.36 16.05
C PHE A 32 -2.94 -6.67 15.89
N LEU A 33 -3.29 -7.43 14.85
CA LEU A 33 -2.74 -8.75 14.58
C LEU A 33 -2.52 -8.89 13.08
N PHE A 34 -1.40 -9.52 12.72
CA PHE A 34 -1.16 -9.99 11.37
C PHE A 34 -0.53 -11.39 11.44
N SER A 35 -0.86 -12.23 10.48
CA SER A 35 -0.42 -13.62 10.41
C SER A 35 0.26 -13.88 9.08
N ARG A 36 1.35 -14.65 9.09
CA ARG A 36 2.10 -15.00 7.87
C ARG A 36 1.29 -15.91 6.94
N SER A 37 0.51 -16.80 7.54
CA SER A 37 -0.33 -17.76 6.85
C SER A 37 -1.79 -17.53 7.23
N GLY A 38 -2.70 -18.00 6.39
CA GLY A 38 -4.12 -17.91 6.65
C GLY A 38 -4.93 -18.71 5.63
N TRP A 39 -6.24 -18.56 5.74
CA TRP A 39 -7.22 -19.15 4.83
C TRP A 39 -8.34 -18.13 4.59
N ALA A 40 -9.26 -18.45 3.69
CA ALA A 40 -10.46 -17.65 3.46
C ALA A 40 -11.15 -17.34 4.80
N GLY A 41 -11.31 -16.05 5.11
CA GLY A 41 -11.85 -15.56 6.38
C GLY A 41 -10.82 -15.00 7.37
N MET A 42 -9.51 -15.09 7.09
CA MET A 42 -8.46 -14.57 7.98
C MET A 42 -8.58 -13.07 8.27
N GLN A 43 -9.11 -12.30 7.32
CA GLN A 43 -9.29 -10.85 7.43
C GLN A 43 -10.19 -10.43 8.60
N ARG A 44 -10.96 -11.37 9.17
CA ARG A 44 -11.78 -11.14 10.38
C ARG A 44 -10.94 -10.96 11.63
N TYR A 45 -9.72 -11.48 11.63
CA TYR A 45 -8.87 -11.56 12.82
C TYR A 45 -7.58 -10.74 12.70
N GLY A 46 -7.24 -10.27 11.49
CA GLY A 46 -6.02 -9.50 11.27
C GLY A 46 -5.68 -9.32 9.80
N GLY A 47 -4.47 -8.82 9.55
CA GLY A 47 -3.88 -8.71 8.22
C GLY A 47 -2.81 -9.76 7.92
N THR A 48 -2.07 -9.54 6.85
CA THR A 48 -0.85 -10.29 6.51
C THR A 48 0.21 -9.33 5.98
N TRP A 49 1.41 -9.83 5.71
CA TRP A 49 2.42 -9.10 4.94
C TRP A 49 2.95 -9.99 3.81
N SER A 50 3.84 -9.46 2.97
CA SER A 50 4.42 -10.20 1.83
C SER A 50 5.17 -11.48 2.20
N GLY A 51 5.51 -11.66 3.47
CA GLY A 51 6.56 -12.60 3.86
C GLY A 51 7.94 -12.05 3.51
N ASP A 52 8.89 -12.97 3.40
CA ASP A 52 10.33 -12.72 3.32
C ASP A 52 10.73 -12.34 1.88
N VAL A 53 10.34 -11.13 1.44
CA VAL A 53 10.60 -10.63 0.09
C VAL A 53 12.08 -10.30 -0.13
N GLU A 54 12.66 -10.77 -1.22
CA GLU A 54 14.05 -10.45 -1.58
C GLU A 54 14.24 -8.97 -1.94
N THR A 55 15.40 -8.41 -1.58
CA THR A 55 15.71 -7.03 -1.91
C THR A 55 16.08 -6.88 -3.38
N GLY A 56 15.26 -6.16 -4.13
CA GLY A 56 15.53 -5.80 -5.52
C GLY A 56 14.33 -5.12 -6.17
N TRP A 57 14.53 -4.60 -7.38
CA TRP A 57 13.44 -3.99 -8.18
C TRP A 57 12.33 -4.99 -8.52
N GLU A 58 12.68 -6.26 -8.71
CA GLU A 58 11.71 -7.34 -8.88
C GLU A 58 10.88 -7.56 -7.61
N GLY A 59 11.50 -7.55 -6.43
CA GLY A 59 10.81 -7.62 -5.14
C GLY A 59 9.87 -6.45 -4.90
N LEU A 60 10.27 -5.24 -5.33
CA LEU A 60 9.41 -4.05 -5.30
C LEU A 60 8.16 -4.23 -6.18
N ARG A 61 8.32 -4.71 -7.42
CA ARG A 61 7.19 -5.02 -8.33
C ARG A 61 6.29 -6.11 -7.78
N ALA A 62 6.88 -7.21 -7.30
CA ALA A 62 6.16 -8.32 -6.69
C ALA A 62 5.36 -7.89 -5.45
N SER A 63 5.87 -6.93 -4.68
CA SER A 63 5.18 -6.38 -3.51
C SER A 63 3.86 -5.69 -3.88
N LEU A 64 3.83 -4.92 -4.97
CA LEU A 64 2.60 -4.29 -5.46
C LEU A 64 1.60 -5.36 -5.93
N ALA A 65 2.04 -6.30 -6.76
CA ALA A 65 1.21 -7.39 -7.25
C ALA A 65 0.59 -8.21 -6.11
N LEU A 66 1.38 -8.51 -5.07
CA LEU A 66 0.93 -9.24 -3.89
C LEU A 66 -0.16 -8.49 -3.13
N VAL A 67 -0.01 -7.17 -2.91
CA VAL A 67 -1.03 -6.39 -2.19
C VAL A 67 -2.32 -6.25 -3.00
N LEU A 68 -2.23 -6.04 -4.31
CA LEU A 68 -3.39 -6.05 -5.21
C LEU A 68 -4.11 -7.40 -5.16
N GLY A 69 -3.37 -8.51 -5.30
CA GLY A 69 -3.92 -9.86 -5.27
C GLY A 69 -4.59 -10.20 -3.94
N LEU A 70 -3.95 -9.89 -2.81
CA LEU A 70 -4.53 -10.10 -1.48
C LEU A 70 -5.80 -9.26 -1.26
N GLY A 71 -5.80 -8.01 -1.74
CA GLY A 71 -6.98 -7.15 -1.73
C GLY A 71 -8.16 -7.79 -2.46
N LEU A 72 -7.94 -8.34 -3.66
CA LEU A 72 -8.96 -9.07 -4.44
C LEU A 72 -9.39 -10.37 -3.77
N CYS A 73 -8.49 -11.05 -3.04
CA CYS A 73 -8.78 -12.23 -2.24
C CYS A 73 -9.50 -11.92 -0.91
N GLY A 74 -9.87 -10.66 -0.66
CA GLY A 74 -10.60 -10.25 0.55
C GLY A 74 -9.73 -10.10 1.79
N VAL A 75 -8.42 -9.90 1.63
CA VAL A 75 -7.46 -9.58 2.71
C VAL A 75 -6.99 -8.13 2.53
N PRO A 76 -7.79 -7.14 2.97
CA PRO A 76 -7.58 -5.74 2.58
C PRO A 76 -6.45 -5.06 3.36
N TYR A 77 -6.00 -5.63 4.48
CA TYR A 77 -4.91 -5.09 5.28
C TYR A 77 -3.63 -5.90 5.08
N SER A 78 -2.85 -5.51 4.09
CA SER A 78 -1.57 -6.14 3.73
C SER A 78 -0.54 -5.14 3.25
N GLY A 79 0.72 -5.56 3.19
CA GLY A 79 1.84 -4.73 2.77
C GLY A 79 3.16 -5.50 2.78
N PRO A 80 4.21 -5.00 2.13
CA PRO A 80 5.50 -5.65 2.11
C PRO A 80 6.38 -5.28 3.31
N ASP A 81 7.50 -5.98 3.44
CA ASP A 81 8.65 -5.49 4.19
C ASP A 81 9.38 -4.43 3.36
N VAL A 82 9.19 -3.16 3.69
CA VAL A 82 9.73 -2.04 2.94
C VAL A 82 11.26 -2.04 2.98
N GLY A 83 11.86 -1.97 1.79
CA GLY A 83 13.31 -2.09 1.60
C GLY A 83 13.79 -3.52 1.41
N GLY A 84 12.90 -4.51 1.42
CA GLY A 84 13.22 -5.93 1.25
C GLY A 84 13.68 -6.60 2.54
N PHE A 85 13.27 -7.85 2.74
CA PHE A 85 13.59 -8.66 3.92
C PHE A 85 15.04 -9.17 3.90
N GLY A 86 15.46 -9.80 2.79
CA GLY A 86 16.81 -10.33 2.59
C GLY A 86 17.67 -9.41 1.72
N GLY A 87 18.94 -9.20 2.06
CA GLY A 87 19.88 -8.34 1.31
C GLY A 87 19.93 -6.88 1.79
N THR A 88 20.51 -5.97 1.00
CA THR A 88 20.62 -4.53 1.32
C THR A 88 20.28 -3.68 0.10
N PRO A 89 19.27 -2.79 0.16
CA PRO A 89 18.86 -1.99 -0.99
C PRO A 89 19.84 -0.84 -1.22
N SER A 90 19.89 -0.36 -2.46
CA SER A 90 20.50 0.96 -2.71
C SER A 90 19.63 2.06 -2.07
N PRO A 91 20.19 3.26 -1.79
CA PRO A 91 19.44 4.42 -1.33
C PRO A 91 18.21 4.74 -2.21
N GLU A 92 18.37 4.63 -3.53
CA GLU A 92 17.28 4.84 -4.49
C GLU A 92 16.17 3.78 -4.32
N LEU A 93 16.53 2.49 -4.35
CA LEU A 93 15.57 1.39 -4.22
C LEU A 93 14.81 1.49 -2.89
N TYR A 94 15.52 1.77 -1.79
CA TYR A 94 14.89 1.95 -0.48
C TYR A 94 13.85 3.07 -0.51
N LEU A 95 14.20 4.24 -1.07
CA LEU A 95 13.29 5.38 -1.13
C LEU A 95 12.08 5.11 -2.03
N ARG A 96 12.26 4.46 -3.19
CA ARG A 96 11.14 4.04 -4.05
C ARG A 96 10.21 3.06 -3.35
N TRP A 97 10.77 2.15 -2.55
CA TRP A 97 9.98 1.22 -1.74
C TRP A 97 9.22 1.93 -0.63
N LEU A 98 9.86 2.89 0.04
CA LEU A 98 9.22 3.70 1.08
C LEU A 98 8.07 4.51 0.50
N GLN A 99 8.26 5.11 -0.67
CA GLN A 99 7.23 5.81 -1.44
C GLN A 99 6.05 4.89 -1.75
N LEU A 100 6.28 3.73 -2.37
CA LEU A 100 5.22 2.74 -2.61
C LEU A 100 4.51 2.34 -1.31
N GLY A 101 5.28 1.89 -0.31
CA GLY A 101 4.77 1.39 0.96
C GLY A 101 3.90 2.39 1.71
N SER A 102 4.20 3.68 1.61
CA SER A 102 3.41 4.75 2.22
C SER A 102 1.97 4.86 1.68
N TYR A 103 1.69 4.30 0.51
CA TYR A 103 0.33 4.24 -0.05
C TYR A 103 -0.34 2.86 0.12
N LEU A 104 0.32 1.89 0.77
CA LEU A 104 -0.21 0.55 1.02
C LEU A 104 -0.85 0.43 2.42
N PRO A 105 -1.80 -0.51 2.66
CA PRO A 105 -2.51 -0.62 3.92
C PRO A 105 -1.59 -0.84 5.13
N LEU A 106 -0.73 -1.86 5.06
CA LEU A 106 0.32 -2.09 6.04
C LEU A 106 1.60 -1.40 5.55
N PHE A 107 2.14 -0.51 6.38
CA PHE A 107 3.38 0.20 6.11
C PHE A 107 4.37 -0.08 7.23
N ARG A 108 5.41 -0.86 6.93
CA ARG A 108 6.43 -1.30 7.89
C ARG A 108 7.77 -1.46 7.19
N THR A 109 8.83 -1.00 7.85
CA THR A 109 10.22 -1.39 7.52
C THR A 109 10.60 -2.61 8.36
N HIS A 110 11.17 -3.63 7.72
CA HIS A 110 11.60 -4.86 8.39
C HIS A 110 12.68 -5.55 7.57
N SER A 111 13.60 -6.26 8.22
CA SER A 111 14.64 -7.04 7.58
C SER A 111 15.00 -8.27 8.41
N ALA A 112 15.66 -9.23 7.76
CA ALA A 112 16.28 -10.34 8.43
C ALA A 112 17.40 -9.87 9.37
N ILE A 113 17.68 -10.65 10.43
CA ILE A 113 18.74 -10.32 11.39
C ILE A 113 20.14 -10.21 10.75
N TRP A 114 20.37 -10.94 9.66
CA TRP A 114 21.63 -10.92 8.90
C TRP A 114 21.65 -9.86 7.79
N ALA A 115 20.52 -9.22 7.51
CA ALA A 115 20.46 -8.12 6.56
C ALA A 115 20.83 -6.81 7.26
N GLY A 116 21.17 -5.79 6.46
CA GLY A 116 21.40 -4.45 6.97
C GLY A 116 20.17 -3.88 7.67
N ARG A 117 20.41 -2.82 8.45
CA ARG A 117 19.35 -2.01 9.07
C ARG A 117 18.41 -1.41 8.02
N ARG A 118 17.18 -1.07 8.44
CA ARG A 118 16.09 -0.61 7.55
C ARG A 118 15.49 0.72 7.98
N GLU A 119 16.11 1.37 8.94
CA GLU A 119 15.75 2.70 9.36
C GLU A 119 16.22 3.73 8.32
N PRO A 120 15.43 4.76 7.99
CA PRO A 120 15.77 5.67 6.89
C PRO A 120 17.12 6.37 7.00
N TRP A 121 17.58 6.66 8.22
CA TRP A 121 18.86 7.34 8.49
C TRP A 121 20.09 6.49 8.16
N GLU A 122 19.93 5.18 7.98
CA GLU A 122 21.02 4.27 7.59
C GLU A 122 21.42 4.47 6.11
N PHE A 123 20.60 5.17 5.32
CA PHE A 123 20.82 5.43 3.89
C PHE A 123 21.30 6.86 3.61
N GLY A 124 21.76 7.58 4.64
CA GLY A 124 22.31 8.93 4.54
C GLY A 124 21.27 10.06 4.74
N PRO A 125 21.75 11.30 4.92
CA PRO A 125 20.92 12.44 5.30
C PRO A 125 19.86 12.80 4.25
N GLU A 126 20.19 12.67 2.96
CA GLU A 126 19.24 12.95 1.88
C GLU A 126 18.06 11.97 1.90
N VAL A 127 18.31 10.66 2.06
CA VAL A 127 17.23 9.67 2.18
C VAL A 127 16.41 9.90 3.44
N ALA A 128 17.05 10.25 4.57
CA ALA A 128 16.34 10.55 5.81
C ALA A 128 15.38 11.74 5.65
N GLU A 129 15.80 12.79 4.95
CA GLU A 129 14.96 13.95 4.65
C GLU A 129 13.77 13.58 3.77
N ARG A 130 14.00 12.84 2.67
CA ARG A 130 12.92 12.37 1.78
C ARG A 130 11.98 11.41 2.49
N ALA A 131 12.49 10.55 3.37
CA ALA A 131 11.68 9.67 4.18
C ALA A 131 10.75 10.44 5.12
N ARG A 132 11.20 11.57 5.68
CA ARG A 132 10.36 12.46 6.49
C ARG A 132 9.19 13.01 5.68
N GLU A 133 9.41 13.41 4.43
CA GLU A 133 8.36 13.88 3.51
C GLU A 133 7.33 12.76 3.23
N VAL A 134 7.81 11.55 2.92
CA VAL A 134 6.95 10.38 2.69
C VAL A 134 6.11 10.03 3.92
N LEU A 135 6.71 10.07 5.12
CA LEU A 135 6.01 9.81 6.38
C LEU A 135 4.99 10.90 6.71
N ALA A 136 5.32 12.17 6.45
CA ALA A 136 4.40 13.28 6.65
C ALA A 136 3.16 13.14 5.77
N GLU A 137 3.34 12.73 4.51
CA GLU A 137 2.24 12.50 3.59
C GLU A 137 1.36 11.31 4.03
N ARG A 138 1.97 10.22 4.50
CA ARG A 138 1.23 9.09 5.09
C ARG A 138 0.36 9.54 6.27
N GLU A 139 0.93 10.35 7.16
CA GLU A 139 0.21 10.87 8.33
C GLU A 139 -0.90 11.87 7.94
N ARG A 140 -0.67 12.68 6.89
CA ARG A 140 -1.70 13.53 6.29
C ARG A 140 -2.87 12.70 5.79
N LEU A 141 -2.62 11.60 5.09
CA LEU A 141 -3.65 10.70 4.56
C LEU A 141 -4.22 9.72 5.60
N ARG A 142 -3.78 9.74 6.86
CA ARG A 142 -4.26 8.81 7.90
C ARG A 142 -5.80 8.79 8.02
N PRO A 143 -6.54 9.92 8.01
CA PRO A 143 -8.01 9.88 8.05
C PRO A 143 -8.64 9.21 6.82
N TYR A 144 -8.02 9.37 5.64
CA TYR A 144 -8.43 8.66 4.44
C TYR A 144 -8.20 7.14 4.57
N PHE A 145 -7.04 6.70 5.05
CA PHE A 145 -6.80 5.27 5.34
C PHE A 145 -7.80 4.70 6.35
N LEU A 146 -8.19 5.46 7.38
CA LEU A 146 -9.24 5.04 8.31
C LEU A 146 -10.61 4.93 7.64
N THR A 147 -10.93 5.82 6.72
CA THR A 147 -12.15 5.76 5.91
C THR A 147 -12.16 4.51 5.03
N LEU A 148 -11.04 4.20 4.36
CA LEU A 148 -10.89 2.99 3.57
C LEU A 148 -10.96 1.71 4.43
N ALA A 149 -10.43 1.73 5.65
CA ALA A 149 -10.57 0.63 6.59
C ALA A 149 -12.03 0.35 6.95
N GLN A 150 -12.80 1.42 7.18
CA GLN A 150 -14.22 1.31 7.48
C GLN A 150 -15.02 0.82 6.26
N LEU A 151 -14.65 1.26 5.05
CA LEU A 151 -15.26 0.78 3.81
C LEU A 151 -14.97 -0.69 3.56
N ALA A 152 -13.72 -1.12 3.73
CA ALA A 152 -13.30 -2.51 3.61
C ALA A 152 -14.06 -3.40 4.59
N ARG A 153 -14.21 -2.97 5.85
CA ARG A 153 -15.01 -3.68 6.85
C ARG A 153 -16.48 -3.83 6.45
N ARG A 154 -17.09 -2.81 5.84
CA ARG A 154 -18.52 -2.78 5.52
C ARG A 154 -18.87 -3.49 4.21
N THR A 155 -17.98 -3.41 3.22
CA THR A 155 -18.29 -3.79 1.83
C THR A 155 -17.40 -4.89 1.28
N GLY A 156 -16.24 -5.14 1.92
CA GLY A 156 -15.20 -6.03 1.40
C GLY A 156 -14.31 -5.38 0.33
N ALA A 157 -14.61 -4.16 -0.14
CA ALA A 157 -13.77 -3.49 -1.13
C ALA A 157 -12.38 -3.17 -0.53
N PRO A 158 -11.27 -3.54 -1.20
CA PRO A 158 -9.94 -3.30 -0.67
C PRO A 158 -9.58 -1.80 -0.74
N TYR A 159 -8.53 -1.43 0.00
CA TYR A 159 -7.96 -0.09 0.01
C TYR A 159 -7.25 0.17 -1.32
N VAL A 160 -6.36 -0.75 -1.69
CA VAL A 160 -5.57 -0.74 -2.92
C VAL A 160 -6.28 -1.59 -3.94
N ARG A 161 -6.62 -0.99 -5.07
CA ARG A 161 -7.45 -1.58 -6.12
C ARG A 161 -6.71 -1.49 -7.46
N PRO A 162 -6.86 -2.49 -8.34
CA PRO A 162 -6.30 -2.40 -9.68
C PRO A 162 -6.98 -1.26 -10.45
N LEU A 163 -6.31 -0.67 -11.45
CA LEU A 163 -6.88 0.46 -12.21
C LEU A 163 -8.20 0.09 -12.92
N TRP A 164 -8.35 -1.17 -13.32
CA TRP A 164 -9.56 -1.70 -13.95
C TRP A 164 -10.73 -1.90 -12.98
N TRP A 165 -10.58 -1.64 -11.67
CA TRP A 165 -11.62 -1.88 -10.66
C TRP A 165 -13.00 -1.29 -11.01
N GLY A 166 -13.01 -0.08 -11.57
CA GLY A 166 -14.23 0.60 -12.00
C GLY A 166 -14.62 0.38 -13.47
N ALA A 167 -13.79 -0.32 -14.25
CA ALA A 167 -13.98 -0.57 -15.68
C ALA A 167 -13.35 -1.93 -16.05
N PRO A 168 -13.86 -3.06 -15.50
CA PRO A 168 -13.26 -4.37 -15.65
C PRO A 168 -13.21 -4.85 -17.10
N GLU A 169 -14.06 -4.32 -17.98
CA GLU A 169 -14.10 -4.59 -19.41
C GLU A 169 -12.92 -3.99 -20.19
N ASP A 170 -12.27 -2.93 -19.69
CA ASP A 170 -11.16 -2.26 -20.34
C ASP A 170 -9.87 -3.10 -20.29
N ARG A 171 -9.52 -3.68 -21.44
CA ARG A 171 -8.31 -4.50 -21.61
C ARG A 171 -7.03 -3.76 -21.25
N ALA A 172 -6.91 -2.50 -21.67
CA ALA A 172 -5.66 -1.75 -21.48
C ALA A 172 -5.41 -1.42 -20.01
N LEU A 173 -6.46 -1.32 -19.19
CA LEU A 173 -6.35 -1.19 -17.74
C LEU A 173 -6.05 -2.52 -17.05
N ARG A 174 -6.51 -3.67 -17.59
CA ARG A 174 -6.18 -5.00 -17.06
C ARG A 174 -4.69 -5.34 -17.15
N ASP A 175 -4.04 -4.86 -18.19
CA ASP A 175 -2.59 -5.06 -18.39
C ASP A 175 -1.73 -4.04 -17.60
N CYS A 176 -2.35 -3.17 -16.80
CA CYS A 176 -1.63 -2.20 -15.97
C CYS A 176 -1.35 -2.79 -14.58
N GLU A 177 -0.09 -3.18 -14.38
CA GLU A 177 0.40 -3.79 -13.14
C GLU A 177 1.31 -2.84 -12.32
N ASP A 178 1.57 -1.66 -12.87
CA ASP A 178 2.56 -0.69 -12.36
C ASP A 178 1.91 0.56 -11.74
N ALA A 179 0.59 0.59 -11.58
CA ALA A 179 -0.16 1.63 -10.90
C ALA A 179 -1.45 1.07 -10.27
N PHE A 180 -1.99 1.78 -9.29
CA PHE A 180 -3.18 1.34 -8.56
C PHE A 180 -4.06 2.50 -8.13
N LEU A 181 -5.31 2.21 -7.81
CA LEU A 181 -6.21 3.14 -7.13
C LEU A 181 -6.11 2.92 -5.62
N LEU A 182 -5.90 3.99 -4.86
CA LEU A 182 -6.11 4.00 -3.42
C LEU A 182 -7.53 4.52 -3.14
N GLY A 183 -8.43 3.59 -2.85
CA GLY A 183 -9.87 3.81 -2.82
C GLY A 183 -10.40 4.19 -4.20
N ASP A 184 -11.32 5.16 -4.25
CA ASP A 184 -11.87 5.70 -5.50
C ASP A 184 -11.30 7.06 -5.88
N ALA A 185 -10.53 7.68 -4.98
CA ALA A 185 -10.12 9.07 -5.09
C ALA A 185 -8.72 9.27 -5.66
N LEU A 186 -7.77 8.36 -5.39
CA LEU A 186 -6.37 8.55 -5.74
C LEU A 186 -5.90 7.45 -6.70
N LEU A 187 -5.19 7.84 -7.76
CA LEU A 187 -4.37 6.96 -8.59
C LEU A 187 -2.92 7.16 -8.20
N VAL A 188 -2.25 6.10 -7.78
CA VAL A 188 -0.85 6.11 -7.33
C VAL A 188 -0.02 5.34 -8.36
N ALA A 189 1.04 5.97 -8.85
CA ALA A 189 1.91 5.44 -9.89
C ALA A 189 3.39 5.41 -9.41
N PRO A 190 3.81 4.37 -8.66
CA PRO A 190 5.18 4.24 -8.12
C PRO A 190 6.25 4.07 -9.20
N VAL A 191 7.45 4.60 -9.01
CA VAL A 191 8.59 4.24 -9.89
C VAL A 191 9.10 2.86 -9.51
N LEU A 192 9.10 1.93 -10.48
CA LEU A 192 9.42 0.51 -10.27
C LEU A 192 10.69 0.07 -11.02
N GLU A 193 11.49 1.02 -11.51
CA GLU A 193 12.72 0.80 -12.28
C GLU A 193 13.83 1.76 -11.82
N CYS A 194 15.08 1.31 -11.94
CA CYS A 194 16.26 2.06 -11.51
C CYS A 194 16.54 3.25 -12.43
N GLY A 195 16.86 4.40 -11.84
CA GLY A 195 17.28 5.60 -12.55
C GLY A 195 16.15 6.37 -13.24
N ALA A 196 14.90 5.92 -13.13
CA ALA A 196 13.78 6.61 -13.75
C ALA A 196 13.37 7.86 -12.94
N ASP A 197 13.31 8.99 -13.64
CA ASP A 197 12.89 10.31 -13.12
C ASP A 197 11.58 10.80 -13.74
N ARG A 198 11.04 10.06 -14.71
CA ARG A 198 9.74 10.24 -15.35
C ARG A 198 9.13 8.88 -15.65
N ARG A 199 7.81 8.80 -15.73
CA ARG A 199 7.13 7.58 -16.21
C ARG A 199 5.83 7.87 -16.94
N ALA A 200 5.51 7.01 -17.90
CA ALA A 200 4.18 6.97 -18.49
C ALA A 200 3.19 6.35 -17.48
N VAL A 201 2.03 6.98 -17.31
CA VAL A 201 0.96 6.53 -16.42
C VAL A 201 -0.31 6.38 -17.24
N ARG A 202 -0.93 5.20 -17.17
CA ARG A 202 -2.21 4.95 -17.83
C ARG A 202 -3.35 5.47 -16.98
N LEU A 203 -4.26 6.22 -17.61
CA LEU A 203 -5.39 6.85 -16.95
C LEU A 203 -6.68 6.11 -17.31
N PRO A 204 -7.48 5.68 -16.31
CA PRO A 204 -8.87 5.32 -16.53
C PRO A 204 -9.67 6.52 -17.03
N ARG A 205 -10.82 6.26 -17.68
CA ARG A 205 -11.74 7.31 -18.14
C ARG A 205 -12.07 8.29 -17.01
N GLY A 206 -12.07 9.58 -17.35
CA GLY A 206 -12.36 10.67 -16.43
C GLY A 206 -11.21 11.65 -16.31
N ARG A 207 -11.43 12.72 -15.56
CA ARG A 207 -10.43 13.77 -15.32
C ARG A 207 -9.65 13.46 -14.04
N TRP A 208 -8.34 13.65 -14.10
CA TRP A 208 -7.39 13.39 -13.03
C TRP A 208 -6.49 14.60 -12.81
N TYR A 209 -6.24 14.98 -11.57
CA TYR A 209 -5.43 16.13 -11.18
C TYR A 209 -4.16 15.66 -10.51
N ASP A 210 -3.00 16.07 -11.01
CA ASP A 210 -1.73 15.84 -10.33
C ASP A 210 -1.71 16.57 -8.99
N THR A 211 -1.58 15.82 -7.90
CA THR A 211 -1.68 16.40 -6.55
C THR A 211 -0.51 17.32 -6.21
N ALA A 212 0.60 17.26 -6.95
CA ALA A 212 1.74 18.13 -6.74
C ALA A 212 1.66 19.44 -7.54
N THR A 213 1.08 19.41 -8.75
CA THR A 213 1.10 20.54 -9.69
C THR A 213 -0.27 21.16 -9.94
N GLY A 214 -1.36 20.46 -9.60
CA GLY A 214 -2.72 20.83 -9.96
C GLY A 214 -3.06 20.64 -11.44
N ALA A 215 -2.12 20.12 -12.25
CA ALA A 215 -2.34 19.91 -13.68
C ALA A 215 -3.45 18.87 -13.92
N ALA A 216 -4.37 19.20 -14.83
CA ALA A 216 -5.47 18.32 -15.20
C ALA A 216 -5.07 17.44 -16.40
N HIS A 217 -5.42 16.16 -16.31
CA HIS A 217 -5.22 15.16 -17.35
C HIS A 217 -6.53 14.42 -17.64
N GLU A 218 -6.85 14.23 -18.91
CA GLU A 218 -8.03 13.50 -19.35
C GLU A 218 -7.68 12.05 -19.67
N GLY A 219 -8.44 11.12 -19.09
CA GLY A 219 -8.46 9.72 -19.49
C GLY A 219 -9.70 9.40 -20.32
N PRO A 220 -9.70 8.31 -21.11
CA PRO A 220 -8.68 7.26 -21.11
C PRO A 220 -7.44 7.66 -21.94
N GLY A 221 -6.26 7.19 -21.53
CA GLY A 221 -5.02 7.47 -22.26
C GLY A 221 -3.77 7.22 -21.42
N GLN A 222 -2.65 7.78 -21.87
CA GLN A 222 -1.40 7.82 -21.11
C GLN A 222 -0.91 9.25 -20.96
N VAL A 223 -0.34 9.54 -19.80
CA VAL A 223 0.32 10.81 -19.50
C VAL A 223 1.76 10.53 -19.04
N LEU A 224 2.71 11.36 -19.47
CA LEU A 224 4.07 11.33 -18.95
C LEU A 224 4.16 12.24 -17.73
N LEU A 225 4.52 11.68 -16.57
CA LEU A 225 4.61 12.43 -15.31
C LEU A 225 6.05 12.46 -14.80
N ASP A 226 6.43 13.58 -14.20
CA ASP A 226 7.67 13.73 -13.46
C ASP A 226 7.62 12.89 -12.17
N ALA A 227 8.66 12.10 -11.97
CA ALA A 227 8.86 11.22 -10.83
C ALA A 227 10.31 11.27 -10.35
N PRO A 228 10.89 12.45 -10.02
CA PRO A 228 12.24 12.52 -9.46
C PRO A 228 12.34 11.68 -8.18
N GLN A 229 13.56 11.41 -7.71
CA GLN A 229 13.82 10.49 -6.60
C GLN A 229 13.00 10.77 -5.33
N GLY A 230 12.66 12.04 -5.04
CA GLY A 230 11.82 12.44 -3.90
C GLY A 230 10.31 12.38 -4.12
N ARG A 231 9.82 12.01 -5.31
CA ARG A 231 8.39 12.09 -5.67
C ARG A 231 7.87 10.77 -6.22
N ILE A 232 6.69 10.39 -5.71
CA ILE A 232 5.81 9.41 -6.33
C ILE A 232 4.65 10.13 -7.04
N PRO A 233 4.42 9.92 -8.33
CA PRO A 233 3.25 10.46 -9.01
C PRO A 233 1.94 9.97 -8.39
N VAL A 234 1.09 10.92 -8.01
CA VAL A 234 -0.25 10.68 -7.48
C VAL A 234 -1.22 11.63 -8.16
N LEU A 235 -2.35 11.09 -8.62
CA LEU A 235 -3.41 11.87 -9.25
C LEU A 235 -4.71 11.72 -8.46
N ALA A 236 -5.37 12.83 -8.16
CA ALA A 236 -6.70 12.86 -7.58
C ALA A 236 -7.76 12.81 -8.70
N ARG A 237 -8.79 11.98 -8.52
CA ARG A 237 -9.93 11.93 -9.42
C ARG A 237 -10.76 13.20 -9.29
N ALA A 238 -11.18 13.78 -10.41
CA ALA A 238 -12.08 14.93 -10.40
C ALA A 238 -13.36 14.65 -9.60
N GLY A 239 -13.73 15.58 -8.72
CA GLY A 239 -14.90 15.47 -7.84
C GLY A 239 -14.68 14.61 -6.59
N ALA A 240 -13.48 14.07 -6.37
CA ALA A 240 -13.14 13.44 -5.10
C ALA A 240 -12.90 14.49 -4.01
N VAL A 241 -13.29 14.15 -2.78
CA VAL A 241 -12.97 14.94 -1.58
C VAL A 241 -12.29 14.00 -0.59
N LEU A 242 -11.10 14.38 -0.13
CA LEU A 242 -10.25 13.57 0.71
C LEU A 242 -10.30 14.05 2.17
N PRO A 243 -10.65 13.18 3.13
CA PRO A 243 -10.43 13.47 4.54
C PRO A 243 -8.94 13.35 4.87
N VAL A 244 -8.34 14.46 5.30
CA VAL A 244 -6.92 14.59 5.58
C VAL A 244 -6.68 15.13 6.98
N ARG A 245 -5.50 14.87 7.55
CA ARG A 245 -5.10 15.45 8.82
C ARG A 245 -4.74 16.92 8.60
N SER A 246 -5.38 17.82 9.36
CA SER A 246 -5.04 19.24 9.31
C SER A 246 -3.73 19.51 10.06
N PRO A 247 -3.02 20.62 9.76
CA PRO A 247 -1.83 21.02 10.51
C PRO A 247 -2.09 21.18 12.02
N GLY A 248 -3.32 21.55 12.41
CA GLY A 248 -3.75 21.64 13.81
C GLY A 248 -4.10 20.30 14.49
N GLY A 249 -3.92 19.16 13.80
CA GLY A 249 -4.14 17.82 14.36
C GLY A 249 -5.56 17.26 14.23
N GLY A 250 -6.49 18.02 13.64
CA GLY A 250 -7.87 17.58 13.36
C GLY A 250 -8.02 16.91 12.00
N VAL A 251 -9.27 16.63 11.59
CA VAL A 251 -9.60 16.18 10.23
C VAL A 251 -10.12 17.36 9.43
N ALA A 252 -9.60 17.56 8.22
CA ALA A 252 -10.06 18.51 7.23
C ALA A 252 -10.47 17.78 5.94
N LEU A 253 -11.22 18.46 5.07
CA LEU A 253 -11.59 17.96 3.74
C LEU A 253 -10.82 18.74 2.69
N GLU A 254 -10.10 18.03 1.83
CA GLU A 254 -9.37 18.57 0.68
C GLU A 254 -10.11 18.18 -0.60
N ALA A 255 -10.36 19.15 -1.48
CA ALA A 255 -11.16 18.99 -2.70
C ALA A 255 -10.35 19.43 -3.93
#